data_AF-A0A2S8ZDS2-F1
#
_entry.id   AF-A0A2S8ZDS2-F1
#
_cell.length_a   1.000
_cell.length_b   1.000
_cell.length_c   1.000
_cell.angle_alpha   90.00
_cell.angle_beta   90.00
_cell.angle_gamma   90.00
#
_symmetry.space_group_name_H-M   'P 1'
#
loop_
_entity.id
_entity.type
_entity.pdbx_description
1 polymer ?
#
loop_
_entity_poly.entity_id
_entity_poly.type
_entity_poly.pdbx_seq_one_letter_code
_entity_poly.pdbx_strand_id
1 'polypeptide(L)'
;MIGAREWQLIGLNNLYMNLQRLHVYDRASAMIGGTAEDESRTSALRGWMDAVVAAMEPVLQGRELEQATQDSLLPLVPWLREEVGRYYAMHDPSAPLREQAAFGAAHVLACDYQMKGERAIAEAVGKPREADRLLQRVPMMMSLVRQANAAVGACAEGEPSAEVAGYIAEHVRVTRGDESRMMLQIGSVPVTLQGRDPRE
;
A
#
# COMPACT_ATOMS: atom_id res chain seq x y z
N MET A 1 -13.13 14.87 -16.97
CA MET A 1 -13.05 13.50 -17.48
C MET A 1 -11.66 12.99 -17.15
N ILE A 2 -11.54 11.82 -16.54
CA ILE A 2 -10.24 11.22 -16.21
C ILE A 2 -9.61 10.77 -17.53
N GLY A 3 -8.37 11.20 -17.80
CA GLY A 3 -7.65 10.84 -19.03
C GLY A 3 -6.91 9.50 -18.90
N ALA A 4 -6.49 8.92 -20.02
CA ALA A 4 -5.78 7.64 -20.05
C ALA A 4 -4.56 7.62 -19.12
N ARG A 5 -3.74 8.67 -19.19
CA ARG A 5 -2.59 8.88 -18.30
C ARG A 5 -2.96 8.87 -16.82
N GLU A 6 -4.08 9.49 -16.47
CA GLU A 6 -4.53 9.54 -15.07
C GLU A 6 -4.95 8.13 -14.58
N TRP A 7 -5.67 7.37 -15.41
CA TRP A 7 -5.98 5.97 -15.11
C TRP A 7 -4.73 5.10 -14.95
N GLN A 8 -3.74 5.26 -15.83
CA GLN A 8 -2.45 4.55 -15.72
C GLN A 8 -1.75 4.84 -14.39
N LEU A 9 -1.70 6.10 -13.99
CA LEU A 9 -1.12 6.49 -12.71
C LEU A 9 -1.90 5.91 -11.51
N ILE A 10 -3.23 5.88 -11.57
CA ILE A 10 -4.06 5.25 -10.53
C ILE A 10 -3.72 3.76 -10.42
N GLY A 11 -3.61 3.05 -11.54
CA GLY A 11 -3.25 1.63 -11.57
C GLY A 11 -1.86 1.36 -10.97
N LEU A 12 -0.86 2.16 -11.37
CA LEU A 12 0.51 2.05 -10.85
C LEU A 12 0.58 2.37 -9.35
N ASN A 13 -0.16 3.38 -8.87
CA ASN A 13 -0.23 3.71 -7.45
C ASN A 13 -0.87 2.59 -6.63
N ASN A 14 -1.93 1.96 -7.15
CA ASN A 14 -2.57 0.81 -6.51
C ASN A 14 -1.62 -0.40 -6.40
N LEU A 15 -0.81 -0.67 -7.43
CA LEU A 15 0.24 -1.69 -7.36
C LEU A 15 1.27 -1.34 -6.28
N TYR A 16 1.81 -0.13 -6.32
CA TYR A 16 2.86 0.30 -5.41
C TYR A 16 2.42 0.27 -3.94
N MET A 17 1.23 0.80 -3.62
CA MET A 17 0.75 0.83 -2.24
C MET A 17 0.52 -0.56 -1.66
N ASN A 18 0.07 -1.53 -2.47
CA ASN A 18 -0.12 -2.91 -2.02
C ASN A 18 1.21 -3.66 -1.88
N LEU A 19 2.20 -3.39 -2.73
CA LEU A 19 3.57 -3.88 -2.54
C LEU A 19 4.17 -3.34 -1.23
N GLN A 20 4.01 -2.04 -0.97
CA GLN A 20 4.45 -1.42 0.27
C GLN A 20 3.75 -2.02 1.51
N ARG A 21 2.45 -2.32 1.42
CA ARG A 21 1.72 -3.03 2.48
C ARG A 21 2.41 -4.35 2.84
N LEU A 22 2.66 -5.20 1.85
CA LEU A 22 3.27 -6.51 2.07
C LEU A 22 4.68 -6.35 2.64
N HIS A 23 5.48 -5.44 2.09
CA HIS A 23 6.83 -5.20 2.56
C HIS A 23 6.88 -4.72 4.02
N VAL A 24 6.00 -3.79 4.40
CA VAL A 24 5.89 -3.31 5.79
C VAL A 24 5.40 -4.42 6.70
N TYR A 25 4.42 -5.22 6.27
CA TYR A 25 3.91 -6.34 7.05
C TYR A 25 5.00 -7.36 7.35
N ASP A 26 5.75 -7.78 6.34
CA ASP A 26 6.82 -8.79 6.49
C ASP A 26 7.92 -8.27 7.43
N ARG A 27 8.35 -7.02 7.23
CA ARG A 27 9.38 -6.39 8.07
C ARG A 27 8.92 -6.18 9.51
N ALA A 28 7.69 -5.72 9.71
CA ALA A 28 7.12 -5.53 11.04
C ALA A 28 6.98 -6.87 11.77
N SER A 29 6.51 -7.91 11.07
CA SER A 29 6.37 -9.26 11.62
C SER A 29 7.72 -9.84 12.01
N ALA A 30 8.75 -9.70 11.16
CA ALA A 30 10.11 -10.13 11.48
C ALA A 30 10.68 -9.38 12.70
N MET A 31 10.49 -8.06 12.77
CA MET A 31 10.94 -7.25 13.91
C MET A 31 10.26 -7.66 15.22
N ILE A 32 8.95 -7.90 15.20
CA ILE A 32 8.18 -8.34 16.38
C ILE A 32 8.56 -9.76 16.80
N GLY A 33 8.76 -10.66 15.83
CA GLY A 33 9.13 -12.05 16.06
C GLY A 33 10.59 -12.24 16.47
N GLY A 34 11.43 -11.19 16.35
CA GLY A 34 12.88 -11.30 16.57
C GLY A 34 13.57 -12.21 15.55
N THR A 35 13.01 -12.31 14.34
CA THR A 35 13.54 -13.14 13.25
C THR A 35 14.15 -12.28 12.16
N ALA A 36 14.99 -12.89 11.32
CA ALA A 36 15.43 -12.24 10.09
C ALA A 36 14.24 -12.08 9.12
N GLU A 37 14.30 -11.06 8.26
CA GLU A 37 13.40 -10.96 7.11
C GLU A 37 13.67 -12.12 6.13
N ASP A 38 12.63 -12.59 5.44
CA ASP A 38 12.79 -13.50 4.31
C ASP A 38 13.45 -12.75 3.14
N GLU A 39 14.74 -13.02 2.91
CA GLU A 39 15.53 -12.33 1.88
C GLU A 39 14.94 -12.52 0.47
N SER A 40 14.43 -13.71 0.15
CA SER A 40 13.85 -13.97 -1.17
C SER A 40 12.58 -13.16 -1.37
N ARG A 41 11.72 -13.12 -0.35
CA ARG A 41 10.47 -12.36 -0.38
C ARG A 41 10.72 -10.85 -0.41
N THR A 42 11.63 -10.36 0.42
CA THR A 42 12.04 -8.96 0.43
C THR A 42 12.66 -8.54 -0.91
N SER A 43 13.49 -9.38 -1.53
CA SER A 43 14.06 -9.12 -2.85
C SER A 43 12.99 -9.06 -3.94
N ALA A 44 12.05 -10.01 -3.96
CA ALA A 44 10.94 -10.03 -4.91
C ALA A 44 10.06 -8.78 -4.79
N LEU A 45 9.68 -8.38 -3.56
CA LEU A 45 8.91 -7.18 -3.30
C LEU A 45 9.63 -5.92 -3.78
N ARG A 46 10.93 -5.80 -3.49
CA ARG A 46 11.74 -4.66 -3.97
C ARG A 46 11.82 -4.60 -5.48
N GLY A 47 12.08 -5.73 -6.14
CA GLY A 47 12.11 -5.79 -7.61
C GLY A 47 10.80 -5.33 -8.24
N TRP A 48 9.66 -5.74 -7.68
CA TRP A 48 8.36 -5.26 -8.14
C TRP A 48 8.11 -3.79 -7.83
N MET A 49 8.51 -3.29 -6.66
CA MET A 49 8.40 -1.87 -6.33
C MET A 49 9.22 -1.02 -7.29
N ASP A 50 10.46 -1.42 -7.58
CA ASP A 50 11.35 -0.73 -8.51
C ASP A 50 10.77 -0.72 -9.93
N ALA A 51 10.22 -1.84 -10.39
CA ALA A 51 9.56 -1.93 -11.71
C ALA A 51 8.35 -0.99 -11.80
N VAL A 52 7.52 -0.91 -10.76
CA VAL A 52 6.35 -0.02 -10.73
C VAL A 52 6.78 1.45 -10.67
N VAL A 53 7.81 1.80 -9.90
CA VAL A 53 8.34 3.18 -9.84
C VAL A 53 8.94 3.59 -11.18
N ALA A 54 9.72 2.72 -11.83
CA ALA A 54 10.29 2.96 -13.15
C ALA A 54 9.20 3.16 -14.22
N ALA A 55 8.07 2.45 -14.10
CA ALA A 55 6.90 2.65 -14.96
C ALA A 55 6.14 3.96 -14.64
N MET A 56 6.11 4.40 -13.39
CA MET A 56 5.37 5.58 -12.94
C MET A 56 6.05 6.90 -13.32
N GLU A 57 7.39 6.96 -13.29
CA GLU A 57 8.15 8.19 -13.52
C GLU A 57 7.90 8.83 -14.91
N PRO A 58 7.97 8.11 -16.05
CA PRO A 58 7.66 8.69 -17.35
C PRO A 58 6.22 9.19 -17.47
N VAL A 59 5.28 8.50 -16.80
CA VAL A 59 3.85 8.82 -16.84
C VAL A 59 3.56 10.10 -16.04
N LEU A 60 4.23 10.27 -14.89
CA LEU A 60 4.20 11.53 -14.13
C LEU A 60 4.77 12.70 -14.92
N GLN A 61 5.77 12.46 -15.78
CA GLN A 61 6.36 13.46 -16.68
C GLN A 61 5.51 13.74 -17.93
N GLY A 62 4.34 13.10 -18.04
CA GLY A 62 3.33 13.42 -19.03
C GLY A 62 3.23 12.46 -20.21
N ARG A 63 4.01 11.37 -20.22
CA ARG A 63 3.89 10.29 -21.22
C ARG A 63 2.76 9.33 -20.85
N GLU A 64 2.33 8.52 -21.80
CA GLU A 64 1.50 7.33 -21.52
C GLU A 64 2.39 6.10 -21.38
N LEU A 65 1.91 5.09 -20.66
CA LEU A 65 2.63 3.84 -20.45
C LEU A 65 2.70 3.03 -21.75
N GLU A 66 3.90 2.65 -22.18
CA GLU A 66 4.11 1.82 -23.37
C GLU A 66 3.54 0.41 -23.18
N GLN A 67 3.03 -0.21 -24.26
CA GLN A 67 2.44 -1.55 -24.21
C GLN A 67 3.39 -2.58 -23.61
N ALA A 68 4.69 -2.53 -23.96
CA ALA A 68 5.68 -3.46 -23.42
C ALA A 68 5.82 -3.35 -21.89
N THR A 69 5.71 -2.14 -21.33
CA THR A 69 5.75 -1.91 -19.89
C THR A 69 4.43 -2.31 -19.22
N GLN A 70 3.30 -2.13 -19.90
CA GLN A 70 2.02 -2.67 -19.43
C GLN A 70 2.12 -4.20 -19.30
N ASP A 71 2.55 -4.87 -20.37
CA ASP A 71 2.64 -6.33 -20.45
C ASP A 71 3.62 -6.90 -19.42
N SER A 72 4.72 -6.21 -19.13
CA SER A 72 5.70 -6.64 -18.12
C SER A 72 5.17 -6.55 -16.68
N LEU A 73 4.18 -5.69 -16.42
CA LEU A 73 3.53 -5.53 -15.11
C LEU A 73 2.31 -6.43 -14.94
N LEU A 74 1.70 -6.94 -16.02
CA LEU A 74 0.53 -7.82 -15.91
C LEU A 74 0.75 -9.07 -15.03
N PRO A 75 1.92 -9.75 -15.05
CA PRO A 75 2.18 -10.89 -14.16
C PRO A 75 2.13 -10.55 -12.67
N LEU A 76 2.37 -9.29 -12.29
CA LEU A 76 2.29 -8.84 -10.90
C LEU A 76 0.86 -8.93 -10.36
N VAL A 77 -0.16 -8.70 -11.18
CA VAL A 77 -1.56 -8.63 -10.73
C VAL A 77 -2.04 -9.92 -10.04
N PRO A 78 -1.94 -11.12 -10.66
CA PRO A 78 -2.37 -12.36 -9.99
C PRO A 78 -1.51 -12.68 -8.77
N TRP A 79 -0.19 -12.43 -8.82
CA TRP A 79 0.70 -12.64 -7.68
C TRP A 79 0.33 -11.74 -6.50
N LEU A 80 0.14 -10.44 -6.75
CA LEU A 80 -0.20 -9.46 -5.73
C LEU A 80 -1.58 -9.73 -5.13
N ARG A 81 -2.55 -10.17 -5.95
CA ARG A 81 -3.87 -10.58 -5.46
C ARG A 81 -3.77 -11.75 -4.49
N GLU A 82 -2.97 -12.76 -4.82
CA GLU A 82 -2.75 -13.92 -3.96
C GLU A 82 -2.05 -13.52 -2.65
N GLU A 83 -0.99 -12.71 -2.74
CA GLU A 83 -0.22 -12.26 -1.59
C GLU A 83 -1.03 -11.36 -0.64
N VAL A 84 -1.80 -10.42 -1.19
CA VAL A 84 -2.70 -9.59 -0.37
C VAL A 84 -3.84 -10.45 0.19
N GLY A 85 -4.30 -11.46 -0.53
CA GLY A 85 -5.28 -12.43 -0.02
C GLY A 85 -4.73 -13.21 1.17
N ARG A 86 -3.47 -13.67 1.08
CA ARG A 86 -2.77 -14.31 2.20
C ARG A 86 -2.58 -13.35 3.38
N TYR A 87 -2.20 -12.11 3.14
CA TYR A 87 -2.08 -11.07 4.17
C TYR A 87 -3.39 -10.91 4.98
N TYR A 88 -4.55 -10.89 4.33
CA TYR A 88 -5.84 -10.84 5.03
C TYR A 88 -6.22 -12.16 5.69
N ALA A 89 -5.99 -13.30 5.03
CA ALA A 89 -6.35 -14.61 5.54
C ALA A 89 -5.52 -15.04 6.78
N MET A 90 -4.26 -14.59 6.87
CA MET A 90 -3.39 -14.86 8.02
C MET A 90 -3.71 -14.00 9.24
N HIS A 91 -4.56 -12.99 9.10
CA HIS A 91 -4.98 -12.19 10.24
C HIS A 91 -5.99 -12.97 11.10
N ASP A 92 -5.54 -13.39 12.28
CA ASP A 92 -6.40 -13.93 13.33
C ASP A 92 -6.79 -12.80 14.31
N PRO A 93 -8.08 -12.43 14.41
CA PRO A 93 -8.54 -11.41 15.36
C PRO A 93 -8.34 -11.78 16.84
N SER A 94 -8.12 -13.07 17.13
CA SER A 94 -7.83 -13.59 18.46
C SER A 94 -6.34 -13.72 18.76
N ALA A 95 -5.47 -13.44 17.76
CA ALA A 95 -4.03 -13.46 17.94
C ALA A 95 -3.56 -12.43 18.98
N PRO A 96 -2.38 -12.63 19.59
CA PRO A 96 -1.77 -11.64 20.47
C PRO A 96 -1.66 -10.26 19.81
N LEU A 97 -1.80 -9.19 20.59
CA LEU A 97 -1.69 -7.79 20.10
C LEU A 97 -0.42 -7.52 19.30
N ARG A 98 0.67 -8.23 19.62
CA ARG A 98 1.95 -8.14 18.92
C ARG A 98 1.80 -8.51 17.44
N GLU A 99 1.12 -9.61 17.14
CA GLU A 99 0.89 -10.06 15.75
C GLU A 99 -0.10 -9.15 15.02
N GLN A 100 -1.06 -8.58 15.75
CA GLN A 100 -2.02 -7.62 15.21
C GLN A 100 -1.37 -6.27 14.86
N ALA A 101 -0.30 -5.86 15.54
CA ALA A 101 0.40 -4.60 15.30
C ALA A 101 1.01 -4.51 13.89
N ALA A 102 1.62 -5.60 13.41
CA ALA A 102 2.16 -5.66 12.05
C ALA A 102 1.07 -5.48 10.98
N PHE A 103 -0.07 -6.15 11.17
CA PHE A 103 -1.23 -6.04 10.28
C PHE A 103 -1.79 -4.61 10.23
N GLY A 104 -2.05 -4.00 11.38
CA GLY A 104 -2.53 -2.62 11.44
C GLY A 104 -1.53 -1.61 10.86
N ALA A 105 -0.24 -1.74 11.18
CA ALA A 105 0.79 -0.82 10.71
C ALA A 105 0.97 -0.87 9.19
N ALA A 106 0.98 -2.07 8.59
CA ALA A 106 1.07 -2.25 7.15
C ALA A 106 -0.04 -1.51 6.40
N HIS A 107 -1.26 -1.53 6.92
CA HIS A 107 -2.37 -0.77 6.35
C HIS A 107 -2.18 0.74 6.47
N VAL A 108 -1.79 1.24 7.64
CA VAL A 108 -1.56 2.68 7.85
C VAL A 108 -0.49 3.22 6.91
N LEU A 109 0.64 2.51 6.78
CA LEU A 109 1.71 2.93 5.88
C LEU A 109 1.27 2.83 4.40
N ALA A 110 0.52 1.79 4.03
CA ALA A 110 -0.03 1.69 2.68
C ALA A 110 -0.96 2.86 2.33
N CYS A 111 -1.81 3.30 3.27
CA CYS A 111 -2.67 4.48 3.12
C CYS A 111 -1.85 5.77 2.99
N ASP A 112 -0.72 5.89 3.69
CA ASP A 112 0.19 7.04 3.55
C ASP A 112 0.85 7.06 2.16
N TYR A 113 1.33 5.92 1.67
CA TYR A 113 1.85 5.79 0.30
C TYR A 113 0.78 6.09 -0.75
N GLN A 114 -0.43 5.56 -0.58
CA GLN A 114 -1.55 5.82 -1.48
C GLN A 114 -1.84 7.33 -1.56
N MET A 115 -1.95 8.01 -0.42
CA MET A 115 -2.21 9.45 -0.36
C MET A 115 -1.09 10.28 -1.02
N LYS A 116 0.17 9.92 -0.76
CA LYS A 116 1.33 10.57 -1.39
C LYS A 116 1.33 10.39 -2.90
N GLY A 117 1.01 9.18 -3.37
CA GLY A 117 0.82 8.88 -4.78
C GLY A 117 -0.32 9.69 -5.39
N GLU A 118 -1.51 9.66 -4.81
CA GLU A 118 -2.67 10.44 -5.26
C GLU A 118 -2.36 11.94 -5.37
N ARG A 119 -1.58 12.48 -4.43
CA ARG A 119 -1.13 13.88 -4.48
C ARG A 119 -0.22 14.13 -5.68
N ALA A 120 0.79 13.29 -5.90
CA ALA A 120 1.70 13.41 -7.04
C ALA A 120 0.95 13.25 -8.37
N ILE A 121 -0.06 12.38 -8.43
CA ILE A 121 -0.93 12.21 -9.59
C ILE A 121 -1.71 13.50 -9.84
N ALA A 122 -2.38 14.05 -8.82
CA ALA A 122 -3.13 15.29 -8.93
C ALA A 122 -2.25 16.46 -9.41
N GLU A 123 -1.01 16.56 -8.93
CA GLU A 123 -0.01 17.52 -9.41
C GLU A 123 0.31 17.29 -10.90
N ALA A 124 0.65 16.05 -11.29
CA ALA A 124 1.03 15.70 -12.65
C ALA A 124 -0.10 15.93 -13.68
N VAL A 125 -1.36 15.73 -13.28
CA VAL A 125 -2.54 15.92 -14.15
C VAL A 125 -3.20 17.29 -14.04
N GLY A 126 -2.55 18.24 -13.37
CA GLY A 126 -2.99 19.64 -13.33
C GLY A 126 -4.25 19.87 -12.48
N LYS A 127 -4.39 19.13 -11.37
CA LYS A 127 -5.49 19.27 -10.38
C LYS A 127 -4.97 19.85 -9.04
N PRO A 128 -4.54 21.13 -9.01
CA PRO A 128 -3.91 21.72 -7.82
C PRO A 128 -4.84 21.73 -6.60
N ARG A 129 -6.15 21.95 -6.78
CA ARG A 129 -7.12 21.92 -5.66
C ARG A 129 -7.21 20.55 -4.99
N GLU A 130 -7.06 19.48 -5.76
CA GLU A 130 -7.08 18.12 -5.24
C GLU A 130 -5.76 17.79 -4.52
N ALA A 131 -4.62 18.20 -5.10
CA ALA A 131 -3.32 18.11 -4.45
C ALA A 131 -3.28 18.87 -3.12
N ASP A 132 -3.82 20.09 -3.06
CA ASP A 132 -3.91 20.90 -1.84
C ASP A 132 -4.77 20.23 -0.78
N ARG A 133 -5.93 19.67 -1.17
CA ARG A 133 -6.80 18.92 -0.26
C ARG A 133 -6.10 17.68 0.30
N LEU A 134 -5.29 16.99 -0.49
CA LEU A 134 -4.49 15.85 -0.04
C LEU A 134 -3.35 16.31 0.88
N LEU A 135 -2.72 17.45 0.60
CA LEU A 135 -1.69 18.05 1.44
C LEU A 135 -2.20 18.37 2.85
N GLN A 136 -3.45 18.84 2.97
CA GLN A 136 -4.09 19.10 4.27
C GLN A 136 -4.22 17.85 5.16
N ARG A 137 -4.14 16.64 4.59
CA ARG A 137 -4.21 15.36 5.33
C ARG A 137 -2.85 14.89 5.85
N VAL A 138 -1.75 15.49 5.41
CA VAL A 138 -0.38 15.08 5.80
C VAL A 138 -0.16 15.07 7.32
N PRO A 139 -0.59 16.08 8.11
CA PRO A 139 -0.36 16.05 9.56
C PRO A 139 -1.03 14.87 10.26
N MET A 140 -2.25 14.53 9.84
CA MET A 140 -2.99 13.38 10.34
C MET A 140 -2.27 12.07 9.98
N MET A 141 -1.89 11.91 8.70
CA MET A 141 -1.17 10.70 8.26
C MET A 141 0.18 10.54 8.96
N MET A 142 0.93 11.62 9.14
CA MET A 142 2.17 11.58 9.93
C MET A 142 1.92 11.14 11.38
N SER A 143 0.82 11.57 11.98
CA SER A 143 0.44 11.13 13.33
C SER A 143 0.16 9.63 13.37
N LEU A 144 -0.66 9.14 12.43
CA LEU A 144 -1.02 7.71 12.33
C LEU A 144 0.22 6.84 12.06
N VAL A 145 1.11 7.26 11.15
CA VAL A 145 2.36 6.55 10.87
C VAL A 145 3.27 6.48 12.10
N ARG A 146 3.37 7.59 12.87
CA ARG A 146 4.12 7.57 14.14
C ARG A 146 3.51 6.60 15.15
N GLN A 147 2.19 6.60 15.30
CA GLN A 147 1.48 5.67 16.18
C GLN A 147 1.68 4.21 15.75
N ALA A 148 1.58 3.92 14.46
CA ALA A 148 1.83 2.60 13.89
C ALA A 148 3.27 2.14 14.16
N ASN A 149 4.27 2.96 13.85
CA ASN A 149 5.68 2.62 14.09
C ASN A 149 5.98 2.43 15.59
N ALA A 150 5.43 3.28 16.45
CA ALA A 150 5.56 3.15 17.90
C ALA A 150 4.91 1.85 18.40
N ALA A 151 3.77 1.46 17.84
CA ALA A 151 3.10 0.21 18.19
C ALA A 151 3.93 -1.02 17.80
N VAL A 152 4.50 -1.05 16.59
CA VAL A 152 5.38 -2.14 16.19
C VAL A 152 6.64 -2.18 17.06
N GLY A 153 7.25 -1.01 17.35
CA GLY A 153 8.42 -0.91 18.24
C GLY A 153 8.15 -1.43 19.65
N ALA A 154 7.06 -0.97 20.29
CA ALA A 154 6.66 -1.44 21.61
C ALA A 154 6.38 -2.95 21.62
N CYS A 155 5.75 -3.46 20.56
CA CYS A 155 5.52 -4.91 20.42
C CYS A 155 6.81 -5.68 20.12
N ALA A 156 7.84 -5.09 19.53
CA ALA A 156 9.12 -5.76 19.34
C ALA A 156 9.90 -5.86 20.66
N GLU A 157 9.86 -4.81 21.48
CA GLU A 157 10.58 -4.72 22.76
C GLU A 157 9.89 -5.50 23.90
N GLY A 158 8.56 -5.68 23.84
CA GLY A 158 7.84 -6.42 24.86
C GLY A 158 6.33 -6.24 24.80
N GLU A 159 5.72 -6.01 25.95
CA GLU A 159 4.27 -5.84 26.07
C GLU A 159 3.89 -4.36 25.87
N PRO A 160 2.98 -4.04 24.93
CA PRO A 160 2.58 -2.66 24.67
C PRO A 160 1.77 -2.08 25.84
N SER A 161 1.87 -0.76 26.04
CA SER A 161 1.01 -0.05 26.99
C SER A 161 -0.47 -0.09 26.55
N ALA A 162 -1.39 0.19 27.48
CA ALA A 162 -2.83 0.25 27.17
C ALA A 162 -3.18 1.27 26.08
N GLU A 163 -2.44 2.39 26.01
CA GLU A 163 -2.58 3.39 24.95
C GLU A 163 -2.19 2.80 23.58
N VAL A 164 -1.03 2.14 23.51
CA VAL A 164 -0.54 1.51 22.27
C VAL A 164 -1.46 0.38 21.82
N ALA A 165 -1.98 -0.42 22.76
CA ALA A 165 -2.98 -1.43 22.46
C ALA A 165 -4.25 -0.82 21.82
N GLY A 166 -4.67 0.37 22.28
CA GLY A 166 -5.76 1.13 21.68
C GLY A 166 -5.48 1.51 20.22
N TYR A 167 -4.27 1.98 19.89
CA TYR A 167 -3.87 2.27 18.52
C TYR A 167 -3.88 1.02 17.63
N ILE A 168 -3.34 -0.10 18.12
CA ILE A 168 -3.33 -1.38 17.38
C ILE A 168 -4.76 -1.80 17.06
N ALA A 169 -5.65 -1.81 18.07
CA ALA A 169 -7.03 -2.22 17.91
C ALA A 169 -7.76 -1.38 16.84
N GLU A 170 -7.56 -0.06 16.86
CA GLU A 170 -8.18 0.83 15.88
C GLU A 170 -7.64 0.59 14.46
N HIS A 171 -6.33 0.47 14.29
CA HIS A 171 -5.73 0.19 12.98
C HIS A 171 -6.21 -1.16 12.41
N VAL A 172 -6.29 -2.20 13.24
CA VAL A 172 -6.79 -3.53 12.85
C VAL A 172 -8.26 -3.45 12.45
N ARG A 173 -9.09 -2.77 13.25
CA ARG A 173 -10.53 -2.59 12.98
C ARG A 173 -10.76 -1.95 11.61
N VAL A 174 -10.00 -0.91 11.28
CA VAL A 174 -10.09 -0.24 9.96
C VAL A 174 -9.59 -1.17 8.86
N THR A 175 -8.45 -1.84 9.06
CA THR A 175 -7.83 -2.71 8.07
C THR A 175 -8.73 -3.86 7.63
N ARG A 176 -9.39 -4.53 8.59
CA ARG A 176 -10.29 -5.68 8.33
C ARG A 176 -11.46 -5.34 7.42
N GLY A 177 -11.95 -4.09 7.48
CA GLY A 177 -13.04 -3.63 6.62
C GLY A 177 -12.64 -3.39 5.16
N ASP A 178 -11.34 -3.46 4.84
CA ASP A 178 -10.81 -2.97 3.57
C ASP A 178 -10.50 -4.07 2.54
N GLU A 179 -10.58 -5.35 2.92
CA GLU A 179 -10.19 -6.49 2.06
C GLU A 179 -10.87 -6.44 0.68
N SER A 180 -12.21 -6.37 0.65
CA SER A 180 -12.97 -6.33 -0.60
C SER A 180 -12.58 -5.14 -1.47
N ARG A 181 -12.31 -3.98 -0.87
CA ARG A 181 -11.85 -2.78 -1.60
C ARG A 181 -10.49 -3.03 -2.23
N MET A 182 -9.57 -3.65 -1.50
CA MET A 182 -8.21 -3.94 -1.99
C MET A 182 -8.21 -4.95 -3.12
N MET A 183 -9.00 -6.02 -3.01
CA MET A 183 -9.13 -7.02 -4.08
C MET A 183 -9.71 -6.43 -5.35
N LEU A 184 -10.68 -5.50 -5.23
CA LEU A 184 -11.22 -4.76 -6.38
C LEU A 184 -10.18 -3.83 -7.00
N GLN A 185 -9.40 -3.09 -6.19
CA GLN A 185 -8.34 -2.21 -6.68
C GLN A 185 -7.22 -2.96 -7.41
N ILE A 186 -6.81 -4.13 -6.93
CA ILE A 186 -5.82 -4.98 -7.61
C ILE A 186 -6.44 -5.56 -8.88
N GLY A 187 -7.69 -6.03 -8.80
CA GLY A 187 -8.41 -6.59 -9.94
C GLY A 187 -8.65 -5.61 -11.09
N SER A 188 -8.70 -4.31 -10.82
CA SER A 188 -8.87 -3.27 -11.85
C SER A 188 -7.57 -2.86 -12.53
N VAL A 189 -6.40 -3.25 -12.00
CA VAL A 189 -5.09 -2.86 -12.53
C VAL A 189 -4.96 -3.11 -14.04
N PRO A 190 -5.31 -4.29 -14.59
CA PRO A 190 -5.17 -4.54 -16.03
C PRO A 190 -5.92 -3.52 -16.91
N VAL A 191 -7.09 -3.06 -16.46
CA VAL A 191 -7.90 -2.06 -17.19
C VAL A 191 -7.31 -0.67 -17.03
N THR A 192 -6.90 -0.30 -15.81
CA THR A 192 -6.32 1.01 -15.54
C THR A 192 -4.94 1.21 -16.19
N LEU A 193 -4.12 0.17 -16.33
CA LEU A 193 -2.84 0.23 -17.07
C LEU A 193 -3.03 0.50 -18.57
N GLN A 194 -4.18 0.11 -19.13
CA GLN A 194 -4.58 0.47 -20.50
C GLN A 194 -5.14 1.90 -20.60
N GLY A 195 -5.17 2.65 -19.50
CA GLY A 195 -5.70 4.00 -19.45
C GLY A 195 -7.24 4.07 -19.47
N ARG A 196 -7.91 3.01 -19.04
CA ARG A 196 -9.38 2.91 -19.11
C ARG A 196 -10.02 2.94 -17.72
N ASP A 197 -11.28 3.38 -17.69
CA ASP A 197 -12.11 3.33 -16.49
C ASP A 197 -12.52 1.87 -16.22
N PRO A 198 -12.24 1.29 -15.04
CA PRO A 198 -12.59 -0.09 -14.74
C PRO A 198 -14.09 -0.34 -14.55
N ARG A 199 -14.93 0.70 -14.67
CA ARG A 199 -16.39 0.60 -14.63
C ARG A 199 -17.03 0.46 -16.02
N GLU A 200 -16.26 0.65 -17.08
CA GLU A 200 -16.68 0.48 -18.49
C GLU A 200 -16.50 -0.97 -18.96
#